data_AF-A0A2Z6RGV9-F1
#
_entry.id   AF-A0A2Z6RGV9-F1
#
_cell.length_a   1.000
_cell.length_b   1.000
_cell.length_c   1.000
_cell.angle_alpha   90.00
_cell.angle_beta   90.00
_cell.angle_gamma   90.00
#
_symmetry.space_group_name_H-M   'P 1'
#
loop_
_entity.id
_entity.type
_entity.pdbx_description
1 polymer ?
#
loop_
_entity_poly.entity_id
_entity_poly.type
_entity_poly.pdbx_seq_one_letter_code
_entity_poly.pdbx_strand_id
1 'polypeptide(L)'
;MRKICLSRKALEEKSKKDEWFSSLQYLNANINDLLISNSFLDSASEFCYMDNLAINALEWKVDKPSDFAIKGNSKHITKALGWFTDIPISIKDKDGKIVKATGNFTHIDNGEPEPMLCLGMTWIRKVQGVLDPNKNQFRMKLHGKAYIIPTFSKALVVKNLPKEEQDQASADSSFSSLTGDRDLKKSV
;
A
#
# COMPACT_ATOMS: atom_id res chain seq x y z
N MET A 1 8.86 -10.38 -28.70
CA MET A 1 8.40 -9.90 -27.37
C MET A 1 8.10 -11.11 -26.49
N ARG A 2 8.83 -11.32 -25.39
CA ARG A 2 8.54 -12.41 -24.44
C ARG A 2 7.41 -11.95 -23.50
N LYS A 3 6.24 -12.59 -23.55
CA LYS A 3 5.21 -12.46 -22.50
C LYS A 3 5.78 -13.09 -21.24
N ILE A 4 6.02 -12.29 -20.20
CA ILE A 4 6.38 -12.79 -18.88
C ILE A 4 5.11 -13.39 -18.27
N CYS A 5 5.00 -14.72 -18.27
CA CYS A 5 3.93 -15.43 -17.59
C CYS A 5 4.34 -15.63 -16.13
N LEU A 6 3.63 -15.01 -15.19
CA LEU A 6 3.83 -15.25 -13.77
C LEU A 6 3.15 -16.57 -13.38
N SER A 7 3.78 -17.36 -12.52
CA SER A 7 3.12 -18.53 -11.94
C SER A 7 1.92 -18.12 -11.10
N ARG A 8 0.91 -18.99 -10.97
CA ARG A 8 -0.29 -18.76 -10.16
C ARG A 8 0.04 -18.32 -8.73
N LYS A 9 1.05 -18.94 -8.10
CA LYS A 9 1.54 -18.56 -6.77
C LYS A 9 2.10 -17.14 -6.73
N ALA A 10 2.90 -16.75 -7.72
CA ALA A 10 3.45 -15.40 -7.82
C ALA A 10 2.35 -14.35 -8.05
N LEU A 11 1.29 -14.72 -8.79
CA LEU A 11 0.13 -13.87 -8.99
C LEU A 11 -0.69 -13.68 -7.70
N GLU A 12 -0.96 -14.76 -6.95
CA GLU A 12 -1.66 -14.70 -5.67
C GLU A 12 -0.91 -13.88 -4.63
N GLU A 13 0.41 -14.06 -4.50
CA GLU A 13 1.24 -13.24 -3.62
C GLU A 13 1.22 -11.76 -3.99
N LYS A 14 1.28 -11.47 -5.30
CA LYS A 14 1.20 -10.10 -5.80
C LYS A 14 -0.16 -9.49 -5.51
N SER A 15 -1.25 -10.23 -5.74
CA SER A 15 -2.61 -9.79 -5.43
C SER A 15 -2.78 -9.47 -3.94
N LYS A 16 -2.28 -10.33 -3.04
CA LYS A 16 -2.34 -10.10 -1.58
C LYS A 16 -1.55 -8.86 -1.16
N LYS A 17 -0.38 -8.64 -1.77
CA LYS A 17 0.43 -7.43 -1.54
C LYS A 17 -0.32 -6.19 -2.00
N ASP A 18 -0.87 -6.21 -3.22
CA ASP A 18 -1.62 -5.09 -3.79
C ASP A 18 -2.89 -4.80 -2.98
N GLU A 19 -3.58 -5.84 -2.48
CA GLU A 19 -4.73 -5.73 -1.59
C GLU A 19 -4.36 -5.08 -0.25
N TRP A 20 -3.27 -5.54 0.40
CA TRP A 20 -2.80 -4.94 1.65
C TRP A 20 -2.46 -3.46 1.46
N PHE A 21 -1.66 -3.11 0.45
CA PHE A 21 -1.32 -1.70 0.18
C PHE A 21 -2.53 -0.84 -0.19
N SER A 22 -3.57 -1.43 -0.81
CA SER A 22 -4.81 -0.73 -1.15
C SER A 22 -5.70 -0.49 0.08
N SER A 23 -5.53 -1.28 1.15
CA SER A 23 -6.27 -1.11 2.41
C SER A 23 -5.74 0.03 3.29
N LEU A 24 -4.51 0.47 3.04
CA LEU A 24 -3.82 1.49 3.84
C LEU A 24 -4.28 2.90 3.50
N GLN A 25 -4.18 3.78 4.50
CA GLN A 25 -4.35 5.23 4.33
C GLN A 25 -2.99 5.88 4.15
N TYR A 26 -2.88 6.76 3.16
CA TYR A 26 -1.66 7.47 2.80
C TYR A 26 -1.78 8.96 3.13
N LEU A 27 -0.66 9.62 3.34
CA LEU A 27 -0.56 11.05 3.53
C LEU A 27 0.79 11.56 3.02
N ASN A 28 0.85 12.86 2.76
CA ASN A 28 2.11 13.54 2.48
C ASN A 28 2.79 13.89 3.80
N ALA A 29 4.01 13.38 4.00
CA ALA A 29 4.87 13.77 5.12
C ALA A 29 6.20 14.31 4.60
N ASN A 30 6.79 15.22 5.36
CA ASN A 30 8.15 15.69 5.13
C ASN A 30 9.02 15.26 6.29
N ILE A 31 10.21 14.79 5.97
CA ILE A 31 11.29 14.59 6.93
C ILE A 31 12.43 15.48 6.48
N ASN A 32 12.78 16.46 7.32
CA ASN A 32 13.57 17.63 6.90
C ASN A 32 12.95 18.24 5.62
N ASP A 33 13.73 18.28 4.54
CA ASP A 33 13.34 18.85 3.24
C ASP A 33 12.87 17.78 2.23
N LEU A 34 12.85 16.50 2.62
CA LEU A 34 12.41 15.40 1.76
C LEU A 34 10.89 15.20 1.89
N LEU A 35 10.17 15.50 0.82
CA LEU A 35 8.75 15.18 0.68
C LEU A 35 8.57 13.70 0.31
N ILE A 36 7.89 12.96 1.18
CA ILE A 36 7.48 11.58 0.94
C ILE A 36 5.97 11.58 0.75
N SER A 37 5.55 11.59 -0.52
CA SER A 37 4.14 11.68 -0.93
C SER A 37 3.32 10.43 -0.62
N ASN A 38 3.99 9.28 -0.54
CA ASN A 38 3.38 7.97 -0.31
C ASN A 38 3.63 7.44 1.10
N SER A 39 3.71 8.33 2.10
CA SER A 39 3.77 7.90 3.49
C SER A 39 2.44 7.25 3.88
N PHE A 40 2.44 6.20 4.70
CA PHE A 40 1.21 5.50 5.06
C PHE A 40 1.10 5.24 6.55
N LEU A 41 -0.14 5.15 7.01
CA LEU A 41 -0.52 4.84 8.39
C LEU A 41 -0.80 3.35 8.48
N ASP A 42 -0.08 2.65 9.34
CA ASP A 42 -0.28 1.22 9.60
C ASP A 42 -0.42 0.97 11.11
N SER A 43 -1.66 0.89 11.59
CA SER A 43 -1.94 0.60 13.00
C SER A 43 -1.63 -0.85 13.39
N ALA A 44 -1.42 -1.74 12.43
CA ALA A 44 -1.00 -3.13 12.68
C ALA A 44 0.53 -3.25 12.80
N SER A 45 1.29 -2.27 12.30
CA SER A 45 2.74 -2.21 12.49
C SER A 45 3.07 -1.62 13.86
N GLU A 46 3.88 -2.31 14.67
CA GLU A 46 4.25 -1.82 16.00
C GLU A 46 5.15 -0.58 15.92
N PHE A 47 6.11 -0.58 15.00
CA PHE A 47 7.12 0.46 14.85
C PHE A 47 6.95 1.22 13.53
N CYS A 48 7.44 2.46 13.51
CA CYS A 48 7.60 3.18 12.26
C CYS A 48 8.84 2.66 11.52
N TYR A 49 8.83 2.73 10.20
CA TYR A 49 9.98 2.35 9.39
C TYR A 49 10.17 3.26 8.19
N MET A 50 11.43 3.32 7.75
CA MET A 50 11.89 4.09 6.61
C MET A 50 12.79 3.20 5.76
N ASP A 51 12.62 3.30 4.44
CA ASP A 51 13.39 2.46 3.51
C ASP A 51 14.75 3.06 3.13
N ASN A 52 15.57 2.21 2.50
CA ASN A 52 16.88 2.57 1.96
C ASN A 52 16.83 3.81 1.07
N LEU A 53 15.79 3.97 0.24
CA LEU A 53 15.70 5.09 -0.69
C LEU A 53 15.48 6.42 0.04
N ALA A 54 14.59 6.46 1.02
CA ALA A 54 14.39 7.65 1.84
C ALA A 54 15.66 8.01 2.64
N ILE A 55 16.32 7.01 3.24
CA ILE A 55 17.53 7.23 4.03
C ILE A 55 18.69 7.73 3.16
N ASN A 56 18.88 7.13 1.98
CA ASN A 56 19.91 7.56 1.03
C ASN A 56 19.64 8.99 0.52
N ALA A 57 18.39 9.33 0.24
CA ALA A 57 18.01 10.69 -0.17
C ALA A 57 18.25 11.74 0.93
N LEU A 58 18.20 11.34 2.20
CA LEU A 58 18.53 12.19 3.35
C LEU A 58 20.03 12.21 3.67
N GLU A 59 20.84 11.38 3.00
CA GLU A 59 22.26 11.16 3.29
C GLU A 59 22.53 10.79 4.76
N TRP A 60 21.57 10.10 5.38
CA TRP A 60 21.65 9.76 6.80
C TRP A 60 22.47 8.51 7.07
N LYS A 61 23.15 8.52 8.21
CA LYS A 61 23.80 7.35 8.78
C LYS A 61 22.96 6.86 9.95
N VAL A 62 22.78 5.55 10.02
CA VAL A 62 22.06 4.88 11.10
C VAL A 62 22.65 5.28 12.46
N ASP A 63 21.82 5.71 13.41
CA ASP A 63 22.25 6.07 14.77
C ASP A 63 22.77 4.83 15.50
N LYS A 64 22.02 3.73 15.39
CA LYS A 64 22.33 2.45 16.01
C LYS A 64 22.04 1.28 15.06
N PRO A 65 23.04 0.47 14.68
CA PRO A 65 22.82 -0.70 13.84
C PRO A 65 21.95 -1.73 14.54
N SER A 66 21.25 -2.53 13.75
CA SER A 66 20.35 -3.57 14.22
C SER A 66 20.35 -4.75 13.24
N ASP A 67 19.99 -5.92 13.74
CA ASP A 67 19.79 -7.15 12.97
C ASP A 67 18.51 -7.90 13.35
N PHE A 68 17.61 -7.26 14.11
CA PHE A 68 16.34 -7.86 14.51
C PHE A 68 15.53 -8.35 13.31
N ALA A 69 15.10 -9.60 13.37
CA ALA A 69 14.19 -10.16 12.38
C ALA A 69 12.82 -9.47 12.46
N ILE A 70 12.33 -8.99 11.33
CA ILE A 70 11.00 -8.40 11.21
C ILE A 70 10.06 -9.47 10.64
N LYS A 71 8.98 -9.74 11.36
CA LYS A 71 7.85 -10.52 10.86
C LYS A 71 6.76 -9.55 10.43
N GLY A 72 6.25 -9.70 9.22
CA GLY A 72 5.18 -8.85 8.71
C GLY A 72 4.59 -9.37 7.41
N ASN A 73 3.71 -8.57 6.81
CA ASN A 73 3.01 -8.91 5.57
C ASN A 73 3.90 -8.78 4.32
N SER A 74 5.00 -8.02 4.41
CA SER A 74 5.94 -7.87 3.31
C SER A 74 6.97 -9.00 3.31
N LYS A 75 7.10 -9.68 2.17
CA LYS A 75 8.17 -10.67 1.94
C LYS A 75 9.56 -10.06 1.78
N HIS A 76 9.64 -8.74 1.54
CA HIS A 76 10.90 -8.05 1.32
C HIS A 76 11.50 -7.51 2.64
N ILE A 77 10.63 -7.16 3.59
CA ILE A 77 11.03 -6.61 4.88
C ILE A 77 11.26 -7.76 5.85
N THR A 78 12.51 -8.20 5.95
CA THR A 78 12.90 -9.38 6.73
C THR A 78 13.70 -9.03 7.99
N LYS A 79 14.34 -7.87 8.02
CA LYS A 79 15.16 -7.41 9.14
C LYS A 79 15.19 -5.90 9.27
N ALA A 80 15.34 -5.44 10.51
CA ALA A 80 15.70 -4.08 10.86
C ALA A 80 17.22 -3.93 10.70
N LEU A 81 17.66 -2.97 9.88
CA LEU A 81 19.08 -2.67 9.63
C LEU A 81 19.64 -1.66 10.63
N GLY A 82 18.76 -0.95 11.33
CA GLY A 82 19.15 0.16 12.18
C GLY A 82 17.97 0.92 12.77
N TRP A 83 18.30 1.89 13.62
CA TRP A 83 17.34 2.78 14.25
C TRP A 83 17.72 4.23 14.06
N PHE A 84 16.70 5.06 13.91
CA PHE A 84 16.76 6.51 13.99
C PHE A 84 15.82 6.99 15.09
N THR A 85 16.28 7.92 15.91
CA THR A 85 15.49 8.42 17.05
C THR A 85 15.18 9.91 16.94
N ASP A 86 14.02 10.31 17.46
CA ASP A 86 13.58 11.71 17.55
C ASP A 86 13.60 12.48 16.22
N ILE A 87 13.34 11.77 15.12
CA ILE A 87 13.30 12.33 13.77
C ILE A 87 12.09 13.26 13.62
N PRO A 88 12.27 14.53 13.21
CA PRO A 88 11.17 15.46 13.01
C PRO A 88 10.39 15.10 11.73
N ILE A 89 9.08 15.03 11.87
CA ILE A 89 8.13 14.79 10.78
C ILE A 89 7.22 15.99 10.70
N SER A 90 7.07 16.54 9.51
CA SER A 90 6.20 17.68 9.21
C SER A 90 5.07 17.26 8.28
N ILE A 91 3.83 17.46 8.71
CA ILE A 91 2.62 17.08 7.97
C ILE A 91 1.73 18.32 7.85
N LYS A 92 1.08 18.51 6.70
CA LYS A 92 0.10 19.59 6.53
C LYS A 92 -1.26 19.14 7.05
N ASP A 93 -1.90 19.96 7.87
CA ASP A 93 -3.30 19.77 8.21
C ASP A 93 -4.21 20.22 7.05
N LYS A 94 -5.52 20.02 7.22
CA LYS A 94 -6.54 20.39 6.25
C LYS A 94 -6.57 21.89 5.90
N ASP A 95 -6.07 22.76 6.79
CA ASP A 95 -6.01 24.21 6.60
C ASP A 95 -4.66 24.63 5.98
N GLY A 96 -3.79 23.66 5.65
CA GLY A 96 -2.46 23.88 5.11
C GLY A 96 -1.39 24.22 6.17
N LYS A 97 -1.72 24.21 7.46
CA LYS A 97 -0.77 24.49 8.54
C LYS A 97 0.16 23.31 8.73
N ILE A 98 1.44 23.60 8.96
CA ILE A 98 2.44 22.57 9.22
C ILE A 98 2.36 22.15 10.68
N VAL A 99 2.13 20.86 10.90
CA VAL A 99 2.16 20.18 12.19
C VAL A 99 3.47 19.40 12.27
N LYS A 100 4.23 19.57 13.36
CA LYS A 100 5.51 18.89 13.57
C LYS A 100 5.43 17.94 14.75
N ALA A 101 5.83 16.69 14.56
CA ALA A 101 5.97 15.69 15.62
C ALA A 101 7.24 14.86 15.40
N THR A 102 7.83 14.31 16.46
CA THR A 102 9.01 13.44 16.31
C THR A 102 8.61 11.95 16.29
N GLY A 103 9.33 11.14 15.51
CA GLY A 103 9.16 9.69 15.45
C GLY A 103 10.48 8.94 15.54
N ASN A 104 10.41 7.69 16.00
CA ASN A 104 11.53 6.76 15.97
C ASN A 104 11.30 5.79 14.82
N PHE A 105 12.31 5.58 13.99
CA PHE A 105 12.18 4.82 12.76
C PHE A 105 13.16 3.66 12.71
N THR A 106 12.64 2.53 12.26
CA THR A 106 13.45 1.37 11.90
C THR A 106 13.91 1.54 10.45
N HIS A 107 15.21 1.39 10.21
CA HIS A 107 15.77 1.28 8.87
C HIS A 107 15.46 -0.11 8.32
N ILE A 108 14.82 -0.17 7.15
CA ILE A 108 14.55 -1.42 6.44
C ILE A 108 15.04 -1.36 4.98
N ASP A 109 15.23 -2.55 4.41
CA ASP A 109 15.29 -2.72 2.95
C ASP A 109 14.00 -3.40 2.48
N ASN A 110 13.24 -2.74 1.61
CA ASN A 110 11.99 -3.25 1.05
C ASN A 110 12.11 -3.57 -0.45
N GLY A 111 13.22 -3.23 -1.11
CA GLY A 111 13.39 -3.34 -2.56
C GLY A 111 12.38 -2.53 -3.39
N GLU A 112 11.66 -1.57 -2.80
CA GLU A 112 10.72 -0.71 -3.51
C GLU A 112 11.46 0.41 -4.25
N PRO A 113 10.94 0.89 -5.40
CA PRO A 113 11.62 1.88 -6.23
C PRO A 113 11.35 3.34 -5.83
N GLU A 114 10.45 3.57 -4.87
CA GLU A 114 10.10 4.89 -4.36
C GLU A 114 10.36 4.96 -2.85
N PRO A 115 10.79 6.12 -2.30
CA PRO A 115 10.92 6.31 -0.86
C PRO A 115 9.63 6.03 -0.11
N MET A 116 9.73 5.25 0.97
CA MET A 116 8.59 4.87 1.81
C MET A 116 8.80 5.24 3.27
N LEU A 117 7.71 5.73 3.86
CA LEU A 117 7.60 6.04 5.27
C LEU A 117 6.34 5.40 5.86
N CYS A 118 6.54 4.46 6.79
CA CYS A 118 5.46 3.91 7.59
C CYS A 118 5.35 4.65 8.92
N LEU A 119 4.16 5.18 9.19
CA LEU A 119 3.77 5.72 10.47
C LEU A 119 3.00 4.64 11.25
N GLY A 120 3.76 3.78 11.92
CA GLY A 120 3.26 2.69 12.74
C GLY A 120 2.55 3.12 14.04
N MET A 121 2.06 2.13 14.77
CA MET A 121 1.22 2.30 15.95
C MET A 121 1.90 3.09 17.08
N THR A 122 3.21 2.93 17.27
CA THR A 122 3.98 3.72 18.25
C THR A 122 3.87 5.22 18.02
N TRP A 123 4.01 5.68 16.78
CA TRP A 123 3.84 7.10 16.45
C TRP A 123 2.39 7.54 16.48
N ILE A 124 1.47 6.71 15.96
CA ILE A 124 0.02 6.98 16.02
C ILE A 124 -0.39 7.23 17.48
N ARG A 125 0.02 6.38 18.42
CA ARG A 125 -0.26 6.58 19.86
C ARG A 125 0.38 7.85 20.40
N LYS A 126 1.62 8.13 20.04
CA LYS A 126 2.36 9.33 20.49
C LYS A 126 1.61 10.62 20.13
N VAL A 127 1.01 10.69 18.94
CA VAL A 127 0.22 11.84 18.48
C VAL A 127 -1.28 11.73 18.83
N GLN A 128 -1.67 10.77 19.67
CA GLN A 128 -3.08 10.47 20.01
C GLN A 128 -3.96 10.35 18.75
N GLY A 129 -3.43 9.65 17.77
CA GLY A 129 -3.95 9.53 16.42
C GLY A 129 -5.18 8.63 16.34
N VAL A 130 -6.14 9.04 15.51
CA VAL A 130 -7.34 8.27 15.16
C VAL A 130 -7.52 8.31 13.64
N LEU A 131 -7.50 7.13 13.01
CA LEU A 131 -7.76 6.97 11.59
C LEU A 131 -9.27 7.00 11.33
N ASP A 132 -9.70 7.72 10.31
CA ASP A 132 -11.07 7.74 9.79
C ASP A 132 -11.03 7.55 8.26
N PRO A 133 -10.81 6.30 7.79
CA PRO A 133 -10.68 6.02 6.36
C PRO A 133 -11.93 6.40 5.56
N ASN A 134 -13.12 6.31 6.17
CA ASN A 134 -14.38 6.69 5.52
C ASN A 134 -14.43 8.18 5.14
N LYS A 135 -13.71 9.02 5.88
CA LYS A 135 -13.60 10.47 5.61
C LYS A 135 -12.27 10.85 4.97
N ASN A 136 -11.40 9.88 4.68
CA ASN A 136 -10.02 10.13 4.26
C ASN A 136 -9.32 11.13 5.18
N GLN A 137 -9.41 10.88 6.49
CA GLN A 137 -8.84 11.76 7.51
C GLN A 137 -8.07 10.98 8.56
N PHE A 138 -6.99 11.58 9.03
CA PHE A 138 -6.30 11.20 10.24
C PHE A 138 -6.38 12.35 11.25
N ARG A 139 -7.04 12.10 12.38
CA ARG A 139 -7.12 13.06 13.48
C ARG A 139 -5.96 12.83 14.42
N MET A 140 -5.30 13.89 14.87
CA MET A 140 -4.25 13.80 15.88
C MET A 140 -4.41 14.91 16.92
N LYS A 141 -3.87 14.68 18.12
CA LYS A 141 -3.77 15.69 19.16
C LYS A 141 -2.32 15.81 19.64
N LEU A 142 -1.77 17.01 19.50
CA LEU A 142 -0.40 17.32 19.87
C LEU A 142 -0.35 18.59 20.72
N HIS A 143 0.31 18.53 21.87
CA HIS A 143 0.41 19.66 22.83
C HIS A 143 -0.95 20.33 23.15
N GLY A 144 -1.99 19.51 23.33
CA GLY A 144 -3.34 20.00 23.62
C GLY A 144 -4.15 20.49 22.42
N LYS A 145 -3.54 20.63 21.24
CA LYS A 145 -4.20 21.08 20.00
C LYS A 145 -4.62 19.89 19.15
N ALA A 146 -5.80 19.97 18.55
CA ALA A 146 -6.33 18.95 17.64
C ALA A 146 -6.09 19.36 16.18
N TYR A 147 -5.70 18.39 15.36
CA TYR A 147 -5.45 18.56 13.93
C TYR A 147 -6.20 17.50 13.14
N ILE A 148 -6.63 17.89 11.94
CA ILE A 148 -7.22 16.98 10.96
C ILE A 148 -6.27 16.96 9.77
N ILE A 149 -5.64 15.81 9.55
CA ILE A 149 -4.74 15.58 8.43
C ILE A 149 -5.53 14.90 7.31
N PRO A 150 -5.53 15.44 6.08
CA PRO A 150 -6.11 14.74 4.94
C PRO A 150 -5.27 13.50 4.62
N THR A 151 -5.95 12.37 4.41
CA THR A 151 -5.35 11.14 3.91
C THR A 151 -5.93 10.78 2.54
N PHE A 152 -5.40 9.74 1.90
CA PHE A 152 -5.95 9.20 0.67
C PHE A 152 -5.74 7.70 0.60
N SER A 153 -6.64 6.99 -0.09
CA SER A 153 -6.48 5.56 -0.42
C SER A 153 -5.88 5.41 -1.81
N LYS A 154 -5.10 4.34 -2.04
CA LYS A 154 -4.72 3.94 -3.40
C LYS A 154 -5.81 3.02 -3.96
N ALA A 155 -6.32 3.34 -5.14
CA ALA A 155 -7.23 2.45 -5.83
C ALA A 155 -6.47 1.19 -6.29
N LEU A 156 -7.10 0.03 -6.20
CA LEU A 156 -6.53 -1.22 -6.69
C LEU A 156 -6.36 -1.09 -8.21
N VAL A 157 -5.12 -1.08 -8.69
CA VAL A 157 -4.84 -1.12 -10.13
C VAL A 157 -5.14 -2.55 -10.60
N VAL A 158 -6.37 -2.79 -11.06
CA VAL A 158 -6.73 -4.04 -11.73
C VAL A 158 -5.93 -4.11 -13.03
N LYS A 159 -4.74 -4.70 -12.98
CA LYS A 159 -4.05 -5.13 -14.19
C LYS A 159 -4.87 -6.27 -14.75
N ASN A 160 -5.51 -6.05 -15.90
CA ASN A 160 -6.26 -7.08 -16.63
C ASN A 160 -5.43 -8.36 -16.66
N LEU A 161 -5.84 -9.33 -15.85
CA LEU A 161 -5.31 -10.69 -15.92
C LEU A 161 -5.65 -11.23 -17.31
N PRO A 162 -4.69 -11.78 -18.07
CA PRO A 162 -5.05 -12.52 -19.27
C PRO A 162 -6.01 -13.61 -18.81
N LYS A 163 -7.25 -13.58 -19.33
CA LYS A 163 -8.15 -14.72 -19.20
C LYS A 163 -7.42 -15.89 -19.83
N GLU A 164 -7.18 -16.92 -19.04
CA GLU A 164 -6.76 -18.22 -19.53
C GLU A 164 -7.82 -18.62 -20.57
N GLU A 165 -7.44 -18.71 -21.84
CA GLU A 165 -8.30 -19.37 -22.82
C GLU A 165 -8.48 -20.79 -22.31
N GLN A 166 -9.71 -21.13 -21.93
CA GLN A 166 -10.09 -22.52 -21.76
C GLN A 166 -9.81 -23.19 -23.11
N ASP A 167 -8.81 -24.06 -23.13
CA ASP A 167 -8.62 -25.01 -24.23
C ASP A 167 -9.90 -25.83 -24.34
N GLN A 168 -10.76 -25.39 -25.23
CA GLN A 168 -11.97 -26.10 -25.61
C GLN A 168 -11.52 -27.24 -26.50
N ALA A 169 -11.17 -28.37 -25.87
CA ALA A 169 -10.96 -29.63 -26.56
C ALA A 169 -12.24 -29.94 -27.35
N SER A 170 -12.16 -29.78 -28.67
CA SER A 170 -13.18 -30.20 -29.62
C SER A 170 -13.35 -31.70 -29.49
N ALA A 171 -14.42 -32.13 -28.80
CA ALA A 171 -14.95 -33.47 -28.94
C ALA A 171 -15.87 -33.45 -30.17
N ASP A 172 -15.43 -34.10 -31.23
CA ASP A 172 -16.28 -34.44 -32.37
C ASP A 172 -17.40 -35.36 -31.89
N SER A 173 -18.63 -34.87 -31.86
CA SER A 173 -19.80 -35.73 -32.02
C SER A 173 -20.95 -34.94 -32.61
N SER A 174 -21.19 -35.19 -33.89
CA SER A 174 -22.30 -34.68 -34.67
C SER A 174 -23.64 -34.98 -34.01
N PHE A 175 -24.44 -33.94 -33.75
CA PHE A 175 -25.88 -34.09 -33.71
C PHE A 175 -26.54 -32.91 -34.44
N SER A 176 -27.24 -33.28 -35.51
CA SER A 176 -27.88 -32.41 -36.48
C SER A 176 -29.02 -31.59 -35.90
N SER A 177 -29.12 -30.37 -36.42
CA SER A 177 -30.10 -29.31 -36.22
C SER A 177 -31.58 -29.73 -36.18
N LEU A 178 -32.28 -29.29 -35.13
CA LEU A 178 -33.73 -29.03 -35.14
C LEU A 178 -33.94 -27.51 -35.01
N THR A 179 -34.03 -26.83 -36.15
CA THR A 179 -34.55 -25.45 -36.22
C THR A 179 -36.02 -25.52 -36.59
N GLY A 180 -36.87 -25.13 -35.64
CA GLY A 180 -38.28 -24.88 -35.91
C GLY A 180 -38.44 -23.62 -36.75
N ASP A 181 -39.38 -23.68 -37.69
CA ASP A 181 -39.92 -22.48 -38.33
C ASP A 181 -41.42 -22.44 -38.05
N ARG A 182 -41.86 -21.29 -37.53
CA ARG A 182 -43.23 -21.00 -37.19
C ARG A 182 -43.60 -19.81 -38.05
N ASP A 183 -44.49 -19.97 -39.03
CA ASP A 183 -45.17 -18.79 -39.57
C ASP A 183 -46.62 -19.02 -39.98
N LEU A 184 -47.37 -17.94 -39.76
CA LEU A 184 -48.82 -17.82 -39.61
C LEU A 184 -49.53 -17.47 -40.94
N LYS A 185 -50.86 -17.73 -40.96
CA LYS A 185 -51.94 -17.11 -41.77
C LYS A 185 -52.06 -17.55 -43.23
N LYS A 186 -53.23 -17.67 -43.87
CA LYS A 186 -54.67 -17.69 -43.50
C LYS A 186 -55.42 -17.88 -44.84
N SER A 187 -56.62 -18.45 -44.76
CA SER A 187 -57.79 -18.15 -45.61
C SER A 187 -58.05 -18.92 -46.91
N VAL A 188 -59.31 -19.38 -46.94
CA VAL A 188 -60.23 -19.88 -47.98
C VAL A 188 -60.08 -21.33 -48.41
#